data_AF-A0A7K3Z300-F1
#
_entry.id   AF-A0A7K3Z300-F1
#
_cell.length_a   1.000
_cell.length_b   1.000
_cell.length_c   1.000
_cell.angle_alpha   90.00
_cell.angle_beta   90.00
_cell.angle_gamma   90.00
#
_symmetry.space_group_name_H-M   'P 1'
#
loop_
_entity.id
_entity.type
_entity.pdbx_description
1 polymer ?
#
loop_
_entity_poly.entity_id
_entity_poly.type
_entity_poly.pdbx_seq_one_letter_code
_entity_poly.pdbx_strand_id
1 'polypeptide(L)'
;MQSAPIVTLQDTLSKVAKLMIESEIRQLPVYSDEQLLGFVTDEDVIHGAIMEQWGNTRVEEIMTKDPFVIEEDESLGTVLSLIRSEGISHVPIVKDGKLVGIVSISDIIENIFQPRHVQRFGERVGEKVSVLSIPAKGIMVDPVITVLPESKLRDAEEQMHKFNISSLVIVSKGRPVGIITKRDFLEPLAQMEKPVERLTVQFSVKDVKIDEIQRSAVMDDFESFTRRYGGTLEAGTLFVYMKTHGTNFKGEQLIHIRLQFRTKRGAFFSSAEGYGVEQTFKIALDRLEGQIVKSTELANDQDFLKGYLRRRFPLT
;
A
#
# COMPACT_ATOMS: atom_id res chain seq x y z
N MET A 1 4.86 2.63 20.09
CA MET A 1 4.45 1.41 19.39
C MET A 1 3.31 1.79 18.45
N GLN A 2 3.46 1.58 17.15
CA GLN A 2 2.34 1.66 16.21
C GLN A 2 1.48 0.41 16.40
N SER A 3 0.16 0.57 16.42
CA SER A 3 -0.77 -0.56 16.40
C SER A 3 -0.63 -1.30 15.07
N ALA A 4 -0.67 -2.64 15.11
CA ALA A 4 -0.65 -3.46 13.90
C ALA A 4 -1.84 -3.07 13.00
N PRO A 5 -1.66 -3.01 11.66
CA PRO A 5 -2.76 -2.78 10.75
C PRO A 5 -3.86 -3.83 10.94
N ILE A 6 -5.11 -3.39 10.97
CA ILE A 6 -6.27 -4.26 11.10
C ILE A 6 -6.80 -4.57 9.70
N VAL A 7 -6.96 -5.87 9.40
CA VAL A 7 -7.56 -6.37 8.16
C VAL A 7 -8.92 -6.99 8.49
N THR A 8 -9.89 -6.86 7.58
CA THR A 8 -11.20 -7.52 7.68
C THR A 8 -11.46 -8.47 6.52
N LEU A 9 -12.45 -9.36 6.64
CA LEU A 9 -12.82 -10.29 5.55
C LEU A 9 -13.32 -9.61 4.26
N GLN A 10 -13.64 -8.32 4.32
CA GLN A 10 -14.09 -7.55 3.16
C GLN A 10 -12.93 -6.85 2.44
N ASP A 11 -11.72 -6.92 2.99
CA ASP A 11 -10.54 -6.29 2.41
C ASP A 11 -9.98 -7.07 1.24
N THR A 12 -9.55 -6.36 0.21
CA THR A 12 -8.94 -6.92 -1.00
C THR A 12 -7.52 -7.40 -0.73
N LEU A 13 -7.03 -8.38 -1.51
CA LEU A 13 -5.63 -8.79 -1.49
C LEU A 13 -4.68 -7.60 -1.75
N SER A 14 -5.07 -6.68 -2.62
CA SER A 14 -4.34 -5.44 -2.91
C SER A 14 -4.20 -4.53 -1.69
N LYS A 15 -5.28 -4.34 -0.92
CA LYS A 15 -5.24 -3.58 0.34
C LYS A 15 -4.33 -4.27 1.36
N VAL A 16 -4.43 -5.59 1.50
CA VAL A 16 -3.59 -6.37 2.43
C VAL A 16 -2.11 -6.26 2.04
N ALA A 17 -1.78 -6.44 0.75
CA ALA A 17 -0.42 -6.28 0.23
C ALA A 17 0.14 -4.89 0.51
N LYS A 18 -0.67 -3.84 0.30
CA LYS A 18 -0.30 -2.46 0.61
C LYS A 18 0.01 -2.27 2.09
N LEU A 19 -0.85 -2.75 2.98
CA LEU A 19 -0.62 -2.68 4.43
C LEU A 19 0.67 -3.41 4.82
N MET A 20 0.93 -4.60 4.28
CA MET A 20 2.15 -5.37 4.55
C MET A 20 3.42 -4.61 4.14
N ILE A 21 3.40 -3.95 2.98
CA ILE A 21 4.53 -3.14 2.50
C ILE A 21 4.71 -1.88 3.34
N GLU A 22 3.64 -1.13 3.60
CA GLU A 22 3.69 0.14 4.33
C GLU A 22 4.08 -0.05 5.81
N SER A 23 3.67 -1.18 6.43
CA SER A 23 3.99 -1.46 7.82
C SER A 23 5.24 -2.34 8.00
N GLU A 24 5.83 -2.85 6.91
CA GLU A 24 6.91 -3.85 6.91
C GLU A 24 6.58 -5.11 7.74
N ILE A 25 5.30 -5.48 7.80
CA ILE A 25 4.82 -6.65 8.55
C ILE A 25 4.31 -7.69 7.56
N ARG A 26 4.85 -8.91 7.63
CA ARG A 26 4.50 -10.02 6.72
C ARG A 26 3.24 -10.79 7.10
N GLN A 27 2.68 -10.53 8.27
CA GLN A 27 1.52 -11.23 8.80
C GLN A 27 0.58 -10.25 9.51
N LEU A 28 -0.64 -10.12 9.01
CA LEU A 28 -1.62 -9.17 9.53
C LEU A 28 -2.78 -9.91 10.21
N PRO A 29 -3.27 -9.43 11.37
CA PRO A 29 -4.42 -10.02 12.02
C PRO A 29 -5.72 -9.68 11.26
N VAL A 30 -6.60 -10.68 11.14
CA VAL A 30 -7.90 -10.56 10.47
C VAL A 30 -9.02 -10.56 11.49
N TYR A 31 -9.88 -9.54 11.43
CA TYR A 31 -10.98 -9.33 12.36
C TYR A 31 -12.35 -9.39 11.66
N SER A 32 -13.37 -9.73 12.45
CA SER A 32 -14.77 -9.41 12.17
C SER A 32 -15.32 -8.67 13.38
N ASP A 33 -15.76 -7.44 13.17
CA ASP A 33 -16.09 -6.50 14.25
C ASP A 33 -14.94 -6.39 15.27
N GLU A 34 -15.18 -6.74 16.53
CA GLU A 34 -14.16 -6.72 17.60
C GLU A 34 -13.46 -8.09 17.80
N GLN A 35 -13.86 -9.11 17.04
CA GLN A 35 -13.35 -10.48 17.22
C GLN A 35 -12.20 -10.78 16.26
N LEU A 36 -11.06 -11.20 16.83
CA LEU A 36 -9.94 -11.76 16.05
C LEU A 36 -10.35 -13.12 15.47
N LEU A 37 -10.37 -13.23 14.14
CA LEU A 37 -10.67 -14.47 13.43
C LEU A 37 -9.41 -15.30 13.14
N GLY A 38 -8.29 -14.63 12.87
CA GLY A 38 -7.05 -15.29 12.49
C GLY A 38 -6.01 -14.31 11.97
N PHE A 39 -5.16 -14.78 11.06
CA PHE A 39 -4.14 -13.97 10.41
C PHE A 39 -4.08 -14.28 8.92
N VAL A 40 -3.53 -13.33 8.15
CA VAL A 40 -3.18 -13.48 6.75
C VAL A 40 -1.69 -13.19 6.59
N THR A 41 -0.99 -14.04 5.85
CA THR A 41 0.45 -13.93 5.58
C THR A 41 0.73 -13.44 4.17
N ASP A 42 1.96 -13.01 3.91
CA ASP A 42 2.42 -12.70 2.56
C ASP A 42 2.23 -13.88 1.59
N GLU A 43 2.44 -15.12 2.05
CA GLU A 43 2.18 -16.34 1.29
C GLU A 43 0.72 -16.49 0.92
N ASP A 44 -0.22 -16.25 1.84
CA ASP A 44 -1.66 -16.31 1.55
C ASP A 44 -2.06 -15.29 0.47
N VAL A 45 -1.50 -14.08 0.55
CA VAL A 45 -1.76 -13.00 -0.42
C VAL A 45 -1.21 -13.34 -1.80
N ILE A 46 0.04 -13.82 -1.86
CA ILE A 46 0.69 -14.21 -3.11
C ILE A 46 -0.06 -15.40 -3.72
N HIS A 47 -0.37 -16.42 -2.93
CA HIS A 47 -1.08 -17.61 -3.38
C HIS A 47 -2.44 -17.25 -3.98
N GLY A 48 -3.22 -16.40 -3.29
CA GLY A 48 -4.49 -15.89 -3.80
C GLY A 48 -4.36 -15.19 -5.15
N ALA A 49 -3.38 -14.31 -5.30
CA ALA A 49 -3.14 -13.60 -6.57
C ALA A 49 -2.74 -14.54 -7.72
N ILE A 50 -1.92 -15.55 -7.44
CA ILE A 50 -1.49 -16.58 -8.40
C ILE A 50 -2.68 -17.43 -8.87
N MET A 51 -3.54 -17.86 -7.95
CA MET A 51 -4.73 -18.65 -8.26
C MET A 51 -5.75 -17.88 -9.10
N GLU A 52 -5.92 -16.57 -8.84
CA GLU A 52 -6.93 -15.78 -9.53
C GLU A 52 -6.50 -15.38 -10.95
N GLN A 53 -5.34 -14.72 -11.10
CA GLN A 53 -5.02 -14.03 -12.36
C GLN A 53 -3.55 -14.09 -12.76
N TRP A 54 -2.62 -14.17 -11.80
CA TRP A 54 -1.19 -13.95 -12.08
C TRP A 54 -0.43 -15.23 -12.43
N GLY A 55 -1.01 -16.41 -12.22
CA GLY A 55 -0.28 -17.66 -12.36
C GLY A 55 0.28 -17.95 -13.76
N ASN A 56 -0.16 -17.27 -14.83
CA ASN A 56 0.40 -17.41 -16.18
C ASN A 56 1.36 -16.29 -16.59
N THR A 57 1.49 -15.23 -15.79
CA THR A 57 2.45 -14.15 -16.01
C THR A 57 3.87 -14.71 -15.96
N ARG A 58 4.78 -14.17 -16.77
CA ARG A 58 6.17 -14.60 -16.78
C ARG A 58 6.95 -13.94 -15.64
N VAL A 59 7.93 -14.65 -15.10
CA VAL A 59 8.80 -14.12 -14.03
C VAL A 59 9.51 -12.84 -14.49
N GLU A 60 9.94 -12.77 -15.74
CA GLU A 60 10.64 -11.59 -16.30
C GLU A 60 9.82 -10.28 -16.30
N GLU A 61 8.50 -10.37 -16.14
CA GLU A 61 7.61 -9.22 -16.12
C GLU A 61 7.61 -8.48 -14.77
N ILE A 62 7.92 -9.18 -13.68
CA ILE A 62 7.91 -8.60 -12.32
C ILE A 62 9.24 -8.74 -11.57
N MET A 63 10.20 -9.53 -12.07
CA MET A 63 11.50 -9.67 -11.41
C MET A 63 12.24 -8.34 -11.32
N THR A 64 13.03 -8.18 -10.26
CA THR A 64 14.08 -7.18 -10.21
C THR A 64 15.20 -7.60 -11.18
N LYS A 65 15.42 -6.78 -12.22
CA LYS A 65 16.45 -7.02 -13.27
C LYS A 65 17.82 -6.61 -12.78
N ASP A 66 18.86 -7.22 -13.36
CA ASP A 66 20.27 -6.89 -13.10
C ASP A 66 20.59 -6.83 -11.60
N PRO A 67 20.38 -7.94 -10.85
CA PRO A 67 20.55 -7.94 -9.40
C PRO A 67 22.00 -7.64 -9.02
N PHE A 68 22.19 -6.98 -7.87
CA PHE A 68 23.53 -6.85 -7.31
C PHE A 68 24.11 -8.22 -6.99
N VAL A 69 25.35 -8.46 -7.43
CA VAL A 69 26.07 -9.71 -7.22
C VAL A 69 27.39 -9.47 -6.53
N ILE A 70 27.93 -10.52 -5.90
CA ILE A 70 29.24 -10.53 -5.25
C ILE A 70 30.05 -11.73 -5.75
N GLU A 71 31.35 -11.56 -5.94
CA GLU A 71 32.24 -12.66 -6.31
C GLU A 71 32.51 -13.60 -5.12
N GLU A 72 32.66 -14.91 -5.38
CA GLU A 72 32.69 -15.96 -4.36
C GLU A 72 33.81 -15.81 -3.29
N ASP A 73 34.89 -15.12 -3.64
CA ASP A 73 36.06 -14.87 -2.79
C ASP A 73 35.98 -13.55 -2.01
N GLU A 74 34.98 -12.70 -2.28
CA GLU A 74 34.76 -11.48 -1.52
C GLU A 74 34.25 -11.78 -0.11
N SER A 75 34.46 -10.83 0.79
CA SER A 75 34.25 -11.04 2.22
C SER A 75 32.78 -10.90 2.65
N LEU A 76 32.40 -11.54 3.76
CA LEU A 76 31.12 -11.33 4.45
C LEU A 76 30.91 -9.84 4.80
N GLY A 77 31.98 -9.10 5.11
CA GLY A 77 31.92 -7.66 5.30
C GLY A 77 31.40 -6.92 4.05
N THR A 78 31.82 -7.35 2.86
CA THR A 78 31.31 -6.83 1.58
C THR A 78 29.82 -7.15 1.41
N VAL A 79 29.43 -8.40 1.68
CA VAL A 79 28.02 -8.85 1.62
C VAL A 79 27.12 -8.02 2.54
N LEU A 80 27.52 -7.84 3.80
CA LEU A 80 26.79 -7.03 4.79
C LEU A 80 26.74 -5.56 4.40
N SER A 81 27.82 -5.02 3.82
CA SER A 81 27.84 -3.64 3.34
C SER A 81 26.83 -3.45 2.20
N LEU A 82 26.78 -4.38 1.24
CA LEU A 82 25.85 -4.35 0.12
C LEU A 82 24.39 -4.44 0.60
N ILE A 83 24.08 -5.42 1.45
CA ILE A 83 22.77 -5.59 2.10
C ILE A 83 22.30 -4.28 2.75
N ARG A 84 23.17 -3.62 3.52
CA ARG A 84 22.84 -2.39 4.24
C ARG A 84 22.70 -1.18 3.32
N SER A 85 23.59 -1.03 2.34
CA SER A 85 23.62 0.16 1.46
C SER A 85 22.51 0.14 0.42
N GLU A 86 22.19 -1.02 -0.12
CA GLU A 86 21.16 -1.18 -1.16
C GLU A 86 19.79 -1.57 -0.59
N GLY A 87 19.69 -1.82 0.72
CA GLY A 87 18.42 -2.20 1.37
C GLY A 87 17.88 -3.57 0.90
N ILE A 88 18.77 -4.45 0.45
CA ILE A 88 18.43 -5.79 -0.06
C ILE A 88 18.62 -6.85 1.02
N SER A 89 17.93 -7.98 0.88
CA SER A 89 17.97 -9.08 1.86
C SER A 89 18.63 -10.36 1.35
N HIS A 90 18.92 -10.41 0.04
CA HIS A 90 19.48 -11.58 -0.65
C HIS A 90 20.49 -11.10 -1.68
N VAL A 91 21.61 -11.81 -1.79
CA VAL A 91 22.71 -11.48 -2.71
C VAL A 91 23.12 -12.75 -3.45
N PRO A 92 22.91 -12.81 -4.78
CA PRO A 92 23.50 -13.86 -5.62
C PRO A 92 25.04 -13.78 -5.60
N ILE A 93 25.67 -14.93 -5.41
CA ILE A 93 27.12 -15.08 -5.43
C ILE A 93 27.54 -15.67 -6.77
N VAL A 94 28.54 -15.05 -7.39
CA VAL A 94 29.02 -15.42 -8.72
C VAL A 94 30.50 -15.81 -8.70
N LYS A 95 30.89 -16.58 -9.72
CA LYS A 95 32.28 -16.84 -10.08
C LYS A 95 32.42 -16.68 -11.58
N ASP A 96 33.29 -15.80 -12.03
CA ASP A 96 33.47 -15.48 -13.46
C ASP A 96 32.13 -15.10 -14.13
N GLY A 97 31.27 -14.40 -13.37
CA GLY A 97 29.93 -13.98 -13.77
C GLY A 97 28.89 -15.10 -13.87
N LYS A 98 29.19 -16.34 -13.46
CA LYS A 98 28.22 -17.44 -13.35
C LYS A 98 27.72 -17.58 -11.93
N LEU A 99 26.44 -17.87 -11.76
CA LEU A 99 25.85 -18.09 -10.42
C LEU A 99 26.45 -19.35 -9.78
N VAL A 100 26.96 -19.21 -8.55
CA VAL A 100 27.51 -20.32 -7.74
C VAL A 100 26.88 -20.43 -6.35
N GLY A 101 26.11 -19.43 -5.91
CA GLY A 101 25.46 -19.46 -4.61
C GLY A 101 24.52 -18.29 -4.39
N ILE A 102 23.87 -18.27 -3.24
CA ILE A 102 23.10 -17.13 -2.75
C ILE A 102 23.32 -16.97 -1.25
N VAL A 103 23.37 -15.73 -0.76
CA VAL A 103 23.41 -15.43 0.68
C VAL A 103 22.23 -14.54 1.03
N SER A 104 21.44 -14.95 2.03
CA SER A 104 20.42 -14.11 2.65
C SER A 104 20.88 -13.56 4.00
N ILE A 105 20.20 -12.50 4.48
CA ILE A 105 20.39 -12.01 5.85
C ILE A 105 20.14 -13.15 6.86
N SER A 106 19.13 -13.99 6.63
CA SER A 106 18.81 -15.12 7.50
C SER A 106 19.95 -16.13 7.57
N ASP A 107 20.59 -16.45 6.44
CA ASP A 107 21.73 -17.38 6.40
C ASP A 107 22.90 -16.84 7.23
N ILE A 108 23.15 -15.54 7.17
CA ILE A 108 24.21 -14.90 7.97
C ILE A 108 23.87 -15.01 9.47
N ILE A 109 22.62 -14.74 9.86
CA ILE A 109 22.20 -14.82 11.26
C ILE A 109 22.30 -16.27 11.78
N GLU A 110 21.80 -17.23 11.03
CA GLU A 110 21.74 -18.64 11.44
C GLU A 110 23.12 -19.31 11.45
N ASN A 111 23.96 -19.07 10.44
CA ASN A 111 25.22 -19.80 10.30
C ASN A 111 26.39 -19.16 11.05
N ILE A 112 26.35 -17.84 11.29
CA ILE A 112 27.47 -17.10 11.90
C ILE A 112 27.18 -16.72 13.35
N PHE A 113 25.98 -16.20 13.63
CA PHE A 113 25.66 -15.63 14.94
C PHE A 113 24.90 -16.60 15.86
N GLN A 114 24.29 -17.65 15.32
CA GLN A 114 23.61 -18.70 16.09
C GLN A 114 23.97 -20.13 15.62
N PRO A 115 25.25 -20.53 15.64
CA PRO A 115 25.64 -21.85 15.16
C PRO A 115 24.89 -22.95 15.92
N ARG A 116 24.02 -23.69 15.24
CA ARG A 116 23.25 -24.82 15.79
C ARG A 116 24.11 -26.01 16.23
N HIS A 117 25.43 -25.92 16.13
CA HIS A 117 26.38 -26.91 16.64
C HIS A 117 27.42 -26.25 17.55
N VAL A 118 27.38 -26.65 18.82
CA VAL A 118 28.45 -26.47 19.80
C VAL A 118 29.76 -26.94 19.18
N GLN A 119 30.76 -26.06 19.07
CA GLN A 119 32.09 -26.42 18.63
C GLN A 119 32.62 -27.59 19.47
N ARG A 120 32.97 -28.67 18.78
CA ARG A 120 33.67 -29.81 19.35
C ARG A 120 35.11 -29.40 19.69
N PHE A 121 35.55 -29.85 20.85
CA PHE A 121 36.93 -29.95 21.35
C PHE A 121 38.05 -29.80 20.28
N GLY A 122 38.99 -28.87 20.51
CA GLY A 122 40.37 -29.01 20.01
C GLY A 122 41.03 -27.78 19.38
N GLU A 123 40.31 -26.70 19.06
CA GLU A 123 40.93 -25.55 18.40
C GLU A 123 41.64 -24.63 19.40
N ARG A 124 42.93 -24.39 19.13
CA ARG A 124 43.81 -23.57 19.95
C ARG A 124 43.20 -22.18 20.14
N VAL A 125 43.00 -21.81 21.39
CA VAL A 125 42.74 -20.43 21.85
C VAL A 125 43.84 -19.52 21.29
N GLY A 126 43.53 -18.67 20.30
CA GLY A 126 44.52 -17.69 19.84
C GLY A 126 44.18 -16.86 18.62
N GLU A 127 43.58 -17.42 17.56
CA GLU A 127 43.22 -16.64 16.37
C GLU A 127 41.71 -16.39 16.36
N LYS A 128 41.30 -15.18 16.76
CA LYS A 128 39.97 -14.68 16.40
C LYS A 128 40.00 -14.44 14.89
N VAL A 129 39.65 -15.46 14.09
CA VAL A 129 39.35 -15.25 12.67
C VAL A 129 38.30 -14.15 12.61
N SER A 130 38.60 -13.06 11.92
CA SER A 130 37.65 -11.96 11.76
C SER A 130 36.46 -12.52 11.01
N VAL A 131 35.31 -12.59 11.66
CA VAL A 131 34.06 -13.08 11.04
C VAL A 131 33.77 -12.34 9.74
N LEU A 132 34.09 -11.04 9.69
CA LEU A 132 33.89 -10.20 8.52
C LEU A 132 34.81 -10.55 7.34
N SER A 133 35.92 -11.27 7.55
CA SER A 133 36.82 -11.71 6.49
C SER A 133 36.50 -13.09 5.93
N ILE A 134 35.46 -13.76 6.42
CA ILE A 134 35.01 -15.05 5.87
C ILE A 134 34.58 -14.82 4.41
N PRO A 135 35.11 -15.59 3.42
CA PRO A 135 34.68 -15.47 2.03
C PRO A 135 33.20 -15.85 1.83
N ALA A 136 32.53 -15.24 0.86
CA ALA A 136 31.13 -15.47 0.55
C ALA A 136 30.82 -16.95 0.27
N LYS A 137 31.71 -17.65 -0.43
CA LYS A 137 31.59 -19.11 -0.67
C LYS A 137 31.55 -19.97 0.60
N GLY A 138 32.06 -19.47 1.72
CA GLY A 138 32.05 -20.17 3.00
C GLY A 138 30.71 -20.09 3.74
N ILE A 139 29.79 -19.23 3.30
CA ILE A 139 28.50 -18.97 3.96
C ILE A 139 27.30 -19.06 3.01
N MET A 140 27.53 -19.11 1.70
CA MET A 140 26.48 -19.18 0.70
C MET A 140 25.73 -20.52 0.74
N VAL A 141 24.47 -20.46 0.36
CA VAL A 141 23.67 -21.65 0.06
C VAL A 141 23.95 -22.08 -1.39
N ASP A 142 24.33 -23.36 -1.54
CA ASP A 142 24.56 -24.06 -2.80
C ASP A 142 24.02 -25.50 -2.67
N PRO A 143 23.23 -26.03 -3.63
CA PRO A 143 22.82 -25.42 -4.90
C PRO A 143 21.71 -24.37 -4.77
N VAL A 144 21.75 -23.36 -5.64
CA VAL A 144 20.73 -22.30 -5.72
C VAL A 144 19.49 -22.78 -6.47
N ILE A 145 18.30 -22.55 -5.92
CA ILE A 145 17.05 -22.76 -6.63
C ILE A 145 16.84 -21.60 -7.62
N THR A 146 16.67 -21.96 -8.90
CA THR A 146 16.63 -21.00 -10.01
C THR A 146 15.43 -21.25 -10.92
N VAL A 147 15.02 -20.20 -11.63
CA VAL A 147 13.99 -20.26 -12.68
C VAL A 147 14.47 -19.53 -13.94
N LEU A 148 13.78 -19.73 -15.05
CA LEU A 148 14.05 -19.04 -16.31
C LEU A 148 13.21 -17.76 -16.42
N PRO A 149 13.66 -16.75 -17.21
CA PRO A 149 12.87 -15.53 -17.44
C PRO A 149 11.43 -15.81 -17.91
N GLU A 150 11.27 -16.81 -18.78
CA GLU A 150 9.99 -17.25 -19.34
C GLU A 150 9.18 -18.20 -18.44
N SER A 151 9.72 -18.63 -17.30
CA SER A 151 8.98 -19.43 -16.32
C SER A 151 7.75 -18.67 -15.83
N LYS A 152 6.70 -19.40 -15.46
CA LYS A 152 5.47 -18.77 -14.97
C LYS A 152 5.59 -18.46 -13.49
N LEU A 153 4.85 -17.44 -13.04
CA LEU A 153 4.82 -17.07 -11.62
C LEU A 153 4.27 -18.19 -10.72
N ARG A 154 3.35 -19.03 -11.22
CA ARG A 154 2.90 -20.22 -10.45
C ARG A 154 4.05 -21.18 -10.15
N ASP A 155 4.92 -21.40 -11.13
CA ASP A 155 6.02 -22.35 -10.98
C ASP A 155 7.03 -21.79 -9.97
N ALA A 156 7.28 -20.47 -10.03
CA ALA A 156 8.14 -19.76 -9.09
C ALA A 156 7.58 -19.80 -7.66
N GLU A 157 6.29 -19.52 -7.47
CA GLU A 157 5.63 -19.60 -6.16
C GLU A 157 5.65 -21.04 -5.59
N GLU A 158 5.36 -22.05 -6.42
CA GLU A 158 5.48 -23.45 -6.03
C GLU A 158 6.91 -23.82 -5.59
N GLN A 159 7.95 -23.34 -6.28
CA GLN A 159 9.34 -23.54 -5.84
C GLN A 159 9.61 -22.85 -4.49
N MET A 160 9.16 -21.60 -4.32
CA MET A 160 9.35 -20.85 -3.07
C MET A 160 8.71 -21.59 -1.89
N HIS A 161 7.47 -22.05 -2.04
CA HIS A 161 6.76 -22.81 -1.02
C HIS A 161 7.42 -24.17 -0.76
N LYS A 162 7.74 -24.94 -1.81
CA LYS A 162 8.33 -26.28 -1.70
C LYS A 162 9.66 -26.28 -0.94
N PHE A 163 10.51 -25.29 -1.21
CA PHE A 163 11.83 -25.18 -0.59
C PHE A 163 11.84 -24.28 0.64
N ASN A 164 10.69 -23.70 1.03
CA ASN A 164 10.56 -22.75 2.12
C ASN A 164 11.58 -21.59 2.01
N ILE A 165 11.68 -21.02 0.81
CA ILE A 165 12.59 -19.91 0.47
C ILE A 165 11.81 -18.67 0.08
N SER A 166 12.38 -17.50 0.36
CA SER A 166 11.72 -16.21 0.11
C SER A 166 12.19 -15.47 -1.14
N SER A 167 13.14 -16.07 -1.88
CA SER A 167 13.66 -15.54 -3.13
C SER A 167 14.07 -16.65 -4.10
N LEU A 168 14.10 -16.32 -5.39
CA LEU A 168 14.61 -17.15 -6.48
C LEU A 168 15.51 -16.31 -7.37
N VAL A 169 16.62 -16.89 -7.81
CA VAL A 169 17.50 -16.25 -8.80
C VAL A 169 17.06 -16.65 -10.20
N ILE A 170 16.84 -15.66 -11.06
CA ILE A 170 16.53 -15.90 -12.47
C ILE A 170 17.84 -15.97 -13.24
N VAL A 171 18.02 -17.07 -13.97
CA VAL A 171 19.27 -17.36 -14.68
C VAL A 171 19.03 -17.47 -16.18
N SER A 172 19.91 -16.85 -16.96
CA SER A 172 19.98 -17.06 -18.42
C SER A 172 21.42 -17.38 -18.81
N LYS A 173 21.62 -18.48 -19.55
CA LYS A 173 22.95 -18.96 -19.96
C LYS A 173 23.97 -19.09 -18.81
N GLY A 174 23.49 -19.47 -17.61
CA GLY A 174 24.31 -19.63 -16.41
C GLY A 174 24.65 -18.34 -15.66
N ARG A 175 24.17 -17.18 -16.13
CA ARG A 175 24.35 -15.87 -15.48
C ARG A 175 23.07 -15.41 -14.80
N PRO A 176 23.14 -14.79 -13.60
CA PRO A 176 21.98 -14.17 -12.98
C PRO A 176 21.56 -12.95 -13.81
N VAL A 177 20.31 -12.94 -14.26
CA VAL A 177 19.70 -11.83 -15.03
C VAL A 177 18.58 -11.14 -14.27
N GLY A 178 18.15 -11.74 -13.17
CA GLY A 178 17.11 -11.20 -12.29
C GLY A 178 17.10 -11.90 -10.94
N ILE A 179 16.41 -11.29 -9.99
CA ILE A 179 15.99 -11.91 -8.74
C ILE A 179 14.51 -11.61 -8.53
N ILE A 180 13.77 -12.57 -7.97
CA ILE A 180 12.39 -12.37 -7.55
C ILE A 180 12.26 -12.79 -6.09
N THR A 181 11.62 -11.93 -5.30
CA THR A 181 11.36 -12.08 -3.88
C THR A 181 9.86 -11.94 -3.62
N LYS A 182 9.39 -12.29 -2.43
CA LYS A 182 8.00 -12.05 -2.02
C LYS A 182 7.56 -10.59 -2.23
N ARG A 183 8.47 -9.63 -2.07
CA ARG A 183 8.18 -8.20 -2.27
C ARG A 183 7.83 -7.87 -3.72
N ASP A 184 8.48 -8.49 -4.69
CA ASP A 184 8.21 -8.29 -6.11
C ASP A 184 6.81 -8.79 -6.52
N PHE A 185 6.23 -9.76 -5.78
CA PHE A 185 4.82 -10.15 -5.93
C PHE A 185 3.87 -9.15 -5.28
N LEU A 186 4.20 -8.68 -4.06
CA LEU A 186 3.33 -7.79 -3.29
C LEU A 186 3.27 -6.37 -3.87
N GLU A 187 4.37 -5.85 -4.43
CA GLU A 187 4.44 -4.47 -4.92
C GLU A 187 3.41 -4.16 -6.02
N PRO A 188 3.29 -4.94 -7.11
CA PRO A 188 2.28 -4.65 -8.10
C PRO A 188 0.85 -4.92 -7.57
N LEU A 189 0.65 -5.84 -6.62
CA LEU A 189 -0.65 -6.01 -5.94
C LEU A 189 -1.03 -4.78 -5.12
N ALA A 190 -0.08 -4.20 -4.39
CA ALA A 190 -0.29 -2.99 -3.60
C ALA A 190 -0.56 -1.77 -4.49
N GLN A 191 0.01 -1.72 -5.71
CA GLN A 191 -0.26 -0.67 -6.68
C GLN A 191 -1.64 -0.79 -7.34
N MET A 192 -2.22 -2.00 -7.40
CA MET A 192 -3.60 -2.21 -7.85
C MET A 192 -4.63 -1.69 -6.85
N GLU A 193 -4.24 -1.52 -5.57
CA GLU A 193 -5.11 -0.89 -4.60
C GLU A 193 -5.34 0.55 -5.03
N LYS A 194 -6.58 0.83 -5.46
CA LYS A 194 -6.97 2.18 -5.85
C LYS A 194 -6.57 3.11 -4.71
N PRO A 195 -5.85 4.21 -4.97
CA PRO A 195 -5.65 5.22 -3.95
C PRO A 195 -7.04 5.55 -3.43
N VAL A 196 -7.28 5.38 -2.12
CA VAL A 196 -8.49 5.89 -1.49
C VAL A 196 -8.53 7.35 -1.93
N GLU A 197 -9.46 7.67 -2.82
CA GLU A 197 -9.61 9.01 -3.34
C GLU A 197 -10.14 9.84 -2.17
N ARG A 198 -9.22 10.32 -1.32
CA ARG A 198 -9.57 10.91 -0.04
C ARG A 198 -10.31 12.19 -0.29
N LEU A 199 -11.59 12.18 0.05
CA LEU A 199 -12.36 13.40 0.22
C LEU A 199 -11.85 14.08 1.48
N THR A 200 -11.35 15.31 1.34
CA THR A 200 -10.76 16.09 2.44
C THR A 200 -11.69 17.24 2.83
N VAL A 201 -11.66 17.69 4.09
CA VAL A 201 -12.38 18.90 4.53
C VAL A 201 -11.39 19.96 4.96
N GLN A 202 -11.62 21.20 4.52
CA GLN A 202 -10.88 22.38 4.96
C GLN A 202 -11.85 23.42 5.51
N PHE A 203 -11.54 23.96 6.68
CA PHE A 203 -12.37 24.94 7.36
C PHE A 203 -11.78 26.35 7.21
N SER A 204 -12.65 27.33 6.95
CA SER A 204 -12.35 28.75 7.01
C SER A 204 -13.43 29.42 7.85
N VAL A 205 -13.06 29.88 9.05
CA VAL A 205 -13.99 30.40 10.04
C VAL A 205 -13.72 31.89 10.26
N LYS A 206 -14.78 32.71 10.20
CA LYS A 206 -14.71 34.15 10.46
C LYS A 206 -15.79 34.55 11.47
N ASP A 207 -15.38 35.07 12.63
CA ASP A 207 -16.27 35.60 13.67
C ASP A 207 -17.28 34.58 14.24
N VAL A 208 -16.98 33.27 14.16
CA VAL A 208 -17.77 32.16 14.74
C VAL A 208 -16.92 31.45 15.78
N LYS A 209 -17.48 31.19 16.98
CA LYS A 209 -16.84 30.32 17.99
C LYS A 209 -17.37 28.90 17.79
N ILE A 210 -16.48 27.97 17.44
CA ILE A 210 -16.81 26.55 17.27
C ILE A 210 -16.14 25.80 18.42
N ASP A 211 -16.91 25.09 19.23
CA ASP A 211 -16.37 24.20 20.25
C ASP A 211 -15.98 22.83 19.67
N GLU A 212 -15.32 22.01 20.48
CA GLU A 212 -14.83 20.70 20.05
C GLU A 212 -15.96 19.72 19.72
N ILE A 213 -17.10 19.83 20.40
CA ILE A 213 -18.30 19.00 20.18
C ILE A 213 -18.91 19.32 18.82
N GLN A 214 -19.09 20.61 18.52
CA GLN A 214 -19.59 21.09 17.24
C GLN A 214 -18.68 20.71 16.09
N ARG A 215 -17.36 20.75 16.31
CA ARG A 215 -16.38 20.29 15.31
C ARG A 215 -16.51 18.80 15.05
N SER A 216 -16.65 17.98 16.10
CA SER A 216 -16.85 16.53 15.96
C SER A 216 -18.11 16.22 15.17
N ALA A 217 -19.24 16.84 15.51
CA ALA A 217 -20.51 16.63 14.82
C ALA A 217 -20.43 16.96 13.32
N VAL A 218 -19.74 18.05 12.95
CA VAL A 218 -19.51 18.40 11.54
C VAL A 218 -18.62 17.39 10.82
N MET A 219 -17.62 16.83 11.52
CA MET A 219 -16.78 15.76 10.95
C MET A 219 -17.58 14.47 10.77
N ASP A 220 -18.41 14.09 11.74
CA ASP A 220 -19.24 12.89 11.69
C ASP A 220 -20.25 12.95 10.52
N ASP A 221 -20.87 14.12 10.31
CA ASP A 221 -21.74 14.37 9.15
C ASP A 221 -20.97 14.25 7.83
N PHE A 222 -19.74 14.78 7.77
CA PHE A 222 -18.90 14.66 6.58
C PHE A 222 -18.46 13.21 6.33
N GLU A 223 -18.03 12.48 7.35
CA GLU A 223 -17.67 11.06 7.23
C GLU A 223 -18.85 10.21 6.78
N SER A 224 -20.05 10.51 7.27
CA SER A 224 -21.28 9.87 6.82
C SER A 224 -21.58 10.16 5.35
N PHE A 225 -21.26 11.36 4.87
CA PHE A 225 -21.35 11.72 3.45
C PHE A 225 -20.29 11.00 2.60
N THR A 226 -19.03 10.95 3.04
CA THR A 226 -17.97 10.26 2.28
C THR A 226 -18.19 8.76 2.23
N ARG A 227 -18.77 8.13 3.27
CA ARG A 227 -19.13 6.72 3.22
C ARG A 227 -20.23 6.42 2.19
N ARG A 228 -21.21 7.33 2.06
CA ARG A 228 -22.32 7.19 1.10
C ARG A 228 -21.89 7.47 -0.34
N TYR A 229 -20.98 8.43 -0.55
CA TYR A 229 -20.69 8.95 -1.89
C TYR A 229 -19.23 8.86 -2.34
N GLY A 230 -18.31 8.44 -1.47
CA GLY A 230 -16.88 8.37 -1.78
C GLY A 230 -16.52 7.35 -2.87
N GLY A 231 -17.38 6.34 -3.12
CA GLY A 231 -17.23 5.44 -4.27
C GLY A 231 -17.64 6.07 -5.61
N THR A 232 -18.51 7.08 -5.59
CA THR A 232 -19.05 7.77 -6.78
C THR A 232 -18.29 9.06 -7.07
N LEU A 233 -17.82 9.72 -6.01
CA LEU A 233 -17.10 10.98 -6.04
C LEU A 233 -15.61 10.69 -5.94
N GLU A 234 -14.92 10.90 -7.06
CA GLU A 234 -13.47 10.83 -7.12
C GLU A 234 -12.82 11.86 -6.19
N ALA A 235 -11.47 11.84 -6.10
CA ALA A 235 -10.73 12.64 -5.12
C ALA A 235 -11.15 14.12 -5.13
N GLY A 236 -11.31 14.70 -3.93
CA GLY A 236 -11.84 16.06 -3.82
C GLY A 236 -11.67 16.72 -2.45
N THR A 237 -11.89 18.02 -2.40
CA THR A 237 -11.81 18.83 -1.18
C THR A 237 -13.09 19.61 -0.96
N LEU A 238 -13.69 19.43 0.21
CA LEU A 238 -14.80 20.21 0.72
C LEU A 238 -14.24 21.39 1.51
N PHE A 239 -14.40 22.58 0.94
CA PHE A 239 -14.12 23.84 1.62
C PHE A 239 -15.38 24.30 2.36
N VAL A 240 -15.26 24.44 3.68
CA VAL A 240 -16.32 24.87 4.58
C VAL A 240 -16.00 26.27 5.06
N TYR A 241 -16.75 27.25 4.56
CA TYR A 241 -16.63 28.64 4.98
C TYR A 241 -17.77 29.01 5.93
N MET A 242 -17.45 29.46 7.14
CA MET A 242 -18.43 29.84 8.16
C MET A 242 -18.26 31.30 8.57
N LYS A 243 -19.37 32.04 8.65
CA LYS A 243 -19.39 33.42 9.17
C LYS A 243 -20.63 33.72 10.01
N THR A 244 -20.53 34.68 10.93
CA THR A 244 -21.67 35.22 11.67
C THR A 244 -22.33 36.36 10.88
N HIS A 245 -23.66 36.36 10.79
CA HIS A 245 -24.48 37.36 10.08
C HIS A 245 -25.27 38.30 11.00
N GLY A 246 -25.24 38.06 12.30
CA GLY A 246 -25.92 38.90 13.30
C GLY A 246 -26.26 38.10 14.54
N THR A 247 -26.85 38.77 15.53
CA THR A 247 -27.30 38.17 16.78
C THR A 247 -28.79 38.45 16.94
N ASN A 248 -29.59 37.44 17.30
CA ASN A 248 -30.98 37.67 17.63
C ASN A 248 -31.13 38.32 19.03
N PHE A 249 -32.34 38.74 19.40
CA PHE A 249 -32.64 39.35 20.71
C PHE A 249 -32.32 38.46 21.92
N LYS A 250 -32.13 37.15 21.71
CA LYS A 250 -31.75 36.17 22.75
C LYS A 250 -30.24 35.94 22.83
N GLY A 251 -29.44 36.64 22.02
CA GLY A 251 -27.98 36.52 21.99
C GLY A 251 -27.46 35.34 21.16
N GLU A 252 -28.31 34.64 20.41
CA GLU A 252 -27.90 33.54 19.54
C GLU A 252 -27.37 34.08 18.21
N GLN A 253 -26.20 33.59 17.81
CA GLN A 253 -25.54 33.99 16.56
C GLN A 253 -26.21 33.32 15.36
N LEU A 254 -26.61 34.13 14.38
CA LEU A 254 -27.04 33.64 13.07
C LEU A 254 -25.79 33.29 12.26
N ILE A 255 -25.64 32.03 11.88
CA ILE A 255 -24.47 31.50 11.20
C ILE A 255 -24.81 31.26 9.74
N HIS A 256 -23.94 31.73 8.84
CA HIS A 256 -24.00 31.43 7.42
C HIS A 256 -22.83 30.51 7.04
N ILE A 257 -23.17 29.31 6.56
CA ILE A 257 -22.20 28.31 6.09
C ILE A 257 -22.28 28.22 4.57
N ARG A 258 -21.12 28.27 3.93
CA ARG A 258 -20.96 28.01 2.49
C ARG A 258 -20.05 26.81 2.30
N LEU A 259 -20.53 25.84 1.54
CA LEU A 259 -19.77 24.67 1.13
C LEU A 259 -19.36 24.81 -0.32
N GLN A 260 -18.10 24.54 -0.60
CA GLN A 260 -17.59 24.36 -1.95
C GLN A 260 -16.89 23.02 -2.02
N PHE A 261 -17.44 22.09 -2.80
CA PHE A 261 -16.84 20.78 -2.97
C PHE A 261 -16.22 20.67 -4.35
N ARG A 262 -14.89 20.60 -4.39
CA ARG A 262 -14.13 20.46 -5.64
C ARG A 262 -13.73 19.01 -5.81
N THR A 263 -14.15 18.41 -6.91
CA THR A 263 -13.79 17.05 -7.31
C THR A 263 -13.20 17.08 -8.71
N LYS A 264 -12.59 15.98 -9.16
CA LYS A 264 -12.16 15.82 -10.57
C LYS A 264 -13.31 15.97 -11.57
N ARG A 265 -14.54 15.65 -11.17
CA ARG A 265 -15.74 15.69 -12.03
C ARG A 265 -16.46 17.04 -12.05
N GLY A 266 -16.02 17.99 -11.23
CA GLY A 266 -16.62 19.32 -11.17
C GLY A 266 -16.62 19.93 -9.77
N ALA A 267 -17.14 21.14 -9.69
CA ALA A 267 -17.28 21.89 -8.44
C ALA A 267 -18.76 22.08 -8.08
N PHE A 268 -19.12 21.73 -6.84
CA PHE A 268 -20.47 21.83 -6.28
C PHE A 268 -20.50 22.88 -5.19
N PHE A 269 -21.63 23.57 -5.05
CA PHE A 269 -21.74 24.72 -4.17
C PHE A 269 -23.08 24.75 -3.46
N SER A 270 -23.04 24.88 -2.13
CA SER A 270 -24.25 25.09 -1.35
C SER A 270 -24.02 26.13 -0.26
N SER A 271 -25.11 26.68 0.26
CA SER A 271 -25.07 27.52 1.44
C SER A 271 -26.34 27.34 2.27
N ALA A 272 -26.23 27.60 3.57
CA ALA A 272 -27.34 27.62 4.50
C ALA A 272 -27.11 28.69 5.57
N GLU A 273 -28.21 29.17 6.14
CA GLU A 273 -28.24 30.11 7.26
C GLU A 273 -29.11 29.53 8.37
N GLY A 274 -28.67 29.64 9.61
CA GLY A 274 -29.40 29.08 10.75
C GLY A 274 -28.78 29.42 12.09
N TYR A 275 -29.50 29.06 13.15
CA TYR A 275 -29.02 29.18 14.52
C TYR A 275 -28.37 27.86 14.91
N GLY A 276 -27.04 27.87 15.07
CA GLY A 276 -26.25 26.67 15.40
C GLY A 276 -25.46 26.10 14.21
N VAL A 277 -24.21 25.72 14.46
CA VAL A 277 -23.26 25.27 13.44
C VAL A 277 -23.68 23.93 12.84
N GLU A 278 -24.00 22.95 13.68
CA GLU A 278 -24.29 21.56 13.31
C GLU A 278 -25.49 21.47 12.37
N GLN A 279 -26.62 22.02 12.80
CA GLN A 279 -27.86 22.02 12.02
C GLN A 279 -27.69 22.77 10.69
N THR A 280 -27.02 23.91 10.71
CA THR A 280 -26.78 24.72 9.50
C THR A 280 -25.84 24.00 8.54
N PHE A 281 -24.81 23.32 9.04
CA PHE A 281 -23.87 22.55 8.23
C PHE A 281 -24.59 21.38 7.56
N LYS A 282 -25.38 20.63 8.31
CA LYS A 282 -26.18 19.51 7.79
C LYS A 282 -27.12 19.96 6.66
N ILE A 283 -27.86 21.06 6.85
CA ILE A 283 -28.73 21.62 5.79
C ILE A 283 -27.91 22.00 4.54
N ALA A 284 -26.74 22.60 4.72
CA ALA A 284 -25.86 22.93 3.60
C ALA A 284 -25.34 21.66 2.90
N LEU A 285 -24.99 20.63 3.65
CA LEU A 285 -24.49 19.35 3.14
C LEU A 285 -25.57 18.60 2.37
N ASP A 286 -26.80 18.52 2.90
CA ASP A 286 -27.94 17.90 2.22
C ASP A 286 -28.28 18.61 0.89
N ARG A 287 -28.16 19.94 0.85
CA ARG A 287 -28.31 20.72 -0.40
C ARG A 287 -27.20 20.42 -1.41
N LEU A 288 -25.97 20.25 -0.93
CA LEU A 288 -24.82 19.90 -1.76
C LEU A 288 -25.00 18.48 -2.35
N GLU A 289 -25.42 17.53 -1.52
CA GLU A 289 -25.75 16.16 -1.89
C GLU A 289 -26.81 16.13 -3.00
N GLY A 290 -27.91 16.89 -2.84
CA GLY A 290 -28.94 17.00 -3.87
C GLY A 290 -28.45 17.57 -5.21
N GLN A 291 -27.42 18.42 -5.23
CA GLN A 291 -26.82 18.90 -6.48
C GLN A 291 -25.94 17.84 -7.14
N ILE A 292 -25.20 17.08 -6.33
CA ILE A 292 -24.31 16.01 -6.79
C ILE A 292 -25.13 14.86 -7.39
N VAL A 293 -26.22 14.46 -6.75
CA VAL A 293 -27.12 13.42 -7.28
C VAL A 293 -27.69 13.86 -8.62
N LYS A 294 -28.22 15.09 -8.70
CA LYS A 294 -28.74 15.64 -9.96
C LYS A 294 -27.70 15.68 -11.06
N SER A 295 -26.46 16.12 -10.78
CA SER A 295 -25.41 16.16 -11.81
C SER A 295 -24.98 14.78 -12.27
N THR A 296 -24.99 13.78 -11.37
CA THR A 296 -24.63 12.40 -11.67
C THR A 296 -25.74 11.69 -12.46
N GLU A 297 -27.01 11.95 -12.14
CA GLU A 297 -28.18 11.49 -12.91
C GLU A 297 -28.23 12.14 -14.30
N LEU A 298 -27.96 13.45 -14.40
CA LEU A 298 -27.88 14.19 -15.66
C LEU A 298 -26.73 13.74 -16.56
N ALA A 299 -25.64 13.22 -16.00
CA ALA A 299 -24.52 12.67 -16.76
C ALA A 299 -24.84 11.28 -17.35
N ASN A 300 -25.79 10.54 -16.75
CA ASN A 300 -26.21 9.22 -17.20
C ASN A 300 -27.43 9.24 -18.15
N ASP A 301 -28.12 10.38 -18.28
CA ASP A 301 -29.25 10.56 -19.19
C ASP A 301 -28.81 11.11 -20.56
N GLN A 302 -28.58 10.20 -21.52
CA GLN A 302 -28.19 10.57 -22.89
C GLN A 302 -29.24 11.43 -23.62
N ASP A 303 -30.52 11.35 -23.24
CA ASP A 303 -31.60 12.08 -23.89
C ASP A 303 -31.67 13.53 -23.38
N PHE A 304 -31.31 13.77 -22.12
CA PHE A 304 -31.18 15.13 -21.60
C PHE A 304 -30.02 15.89 -22.25
N LEU A 305 -28.85 15.26 -22.41
CA LEU A 305 -27.68 15.85 -23.09
C LEU A 305 -27.99 16.23 -24.55
N LYS A 306 -28.71 15.36 -25.28
CA LYS A 306 -29.21 15.66 -26.64
C LYS A 306 -30.20 16.82 -26.64
N GLY A 307 -31.10 16.90 -25.66
CA GLY A 307 -32.08 17.98 -25.51
C GLY A 307 -31.46 19.33 -25.10
N TYR A 308 -30.39 19.31 -24.31
CA TYR A 308 -29.66 20.50 -23.86
C TYR A 308 -28.75 21.06 -24.96
N LEU A 309 -28.03 20.19 -25.68
CA LEU A 309 -27.19 20.59 -26.82
C LEU A 309 -28.04 21.16 -27.96
N ARG A 310 -29.20 20.57 -28.28
CA ARG A 310 -30.15 21.13 -29.27
C ARG A 310 -30.69 22.52 -28.91
N ARG A 311 -30.86 22.81 -27.62
CA ARG A 311 -31.34 24.12 -27.14
C ARG A 311 -30.26 25.18 -27.12
N ARG A 312 -28.99 24.79 -26.92
CA ARG A 312 -27.85 25.72 -26.79
C ARG A 312 -27.06 25.94 -28.07
N PHE A 313 -27.12 24.99 -29.00
CA PHE A 313 -26.53 25.08 -30.35
C PHE A 313 -27.56 24.58 -31.38
N PRO A 314 -28.51 25.43 -31.82
CA PRO A 314 -29.37 25.08 -32.93
C PRO A 314 -28.49 24.91 -34.18
N LEU A 315 -28.45 23.69 -34.72
CA LEU A 315 -27.79 23.41 -36.00
C LEU A 315 -28.47 24.26 -37.07
N THR A 316 -27.69 25.10 -37.75
CA THR A 316 -28.08 25.81 -38.98
C THR A 316 -27.80 24.92 -40.18
#